data_AF-A0A941UUZ4-F1
#
_entry.id   AF-A0A941UUZ4-F1
#
_cell.length_a   1.000
_cell.length_b   1.000
_cell.length_c   1.000
_cell.angle_alpha   90.00
_cell.angle_beta   90.00
_cell.angle_gamma   90.00
#
_symmetry.space_group_name_H-M   'P 1'
#
loop_
_entity.id
_entity.type
_entity.pdbx_description
1 polymer ?
#
loop_
_entity_poly.entity_id
_entity_poly.type
_entity_poly.pdbx_seq_one_letter_code
_entity_poly.pdbx_strand_id
1 'polypeptide(L)' 'MSSQRFAPEFKLEAVRLVKERGVAVRQVAADLGLRENVLRK' A
#
# COMPACT_ATOMS: atom_id res chain seq x y z
N MET A 1 -8.74 11.54 -14.89
CA MET A 1 -9.34 10.22 -14.66
C MET A 1 -8.26 9.17 -14.93
N SER A 2 -7.66 8.60 -13.89
CA SER A 2 -6.74 7.47 -14.02
C SER A 2 -6.84 6.61 -12.76
N SER A 3 -7.89 5.79 -12.69
CA SER A 3 -7.91 4.66 -11.77
C SER A 3 -6.93 3.62 -12.29
N GLN A 4 -5.63 3.82 -12.02
CA GLN A 4 -4.64 2.75 -12.15
C GLN A 4 -5.15 1.61 -11.25
N ARG A 5 -5.69 0.55 -11.85
CA ARG A 5 -6.09 -0.64 -11.14
C ARG A 5 -4.81 -1.36 -10.74
N PHE A 6 -4.33 -1.10 -9.53
CA PHE A 6 -3.26 -1.90 -8.94
C PHE A 6 -3.71 -3.35 -8.87
N ALA A 7 -2.80 -4.27 -9.18
CA ALA A 7 -3.07 -5.69 -9.10
C ALA A 7 -3.43 -6.08 -7.65
N PRO A 8 -4.32 -7.05 -7.42
CA PRO A 8 -4.72 -7.49 -6.09
C PRO A 8 -3.54 -7.94 -5.21
N GLU A 9 -2.50 -8.53 -5.80
CA GLU A 9 -1.30 -8.96 -5.06
C GLU A 9 -0.59 -7.77 -4.41
N PHE A 10 -0.64 -6.60 -5.05
CA PHE A 10 0.04 -5.39 -4.61
C PHE A 10 -0.55 -4.82 -3.32
N LYS A 11 -1.88 -4.92 -3.15
CA LYS A 11 -2.54 -4.49 -1.91
C LYS A 11 -2.27 -5.45 -0.76
N LEU A 12 -2.16 -6.75 -1.04
CA LEU A 12 -1.86 -7.75 -0.02
C LEU A 12 -0.45 -7.61 0.53
N GLU A 13 0.54 -7.46 -0.35
CA GLU A 13 1.93 -7.15 0.01
C GLU A 13 2.01 -5.92 0.93
N ALA A 14 1.31 -4.84 0.57
CA ALA A 14 1.27 -3.62 1.37
C ALA A 14 0.71 -3.85 2.79
N VAL A 15 -0.39 -4.61 2.89
CA VAL A 15 -1.00 -4.94 4.19
C VAL A 15 -0.08 -5.83 5.03
N ARG A 16 0.66 -6.76 4.42
CA ARG A 16 1.64 -7.61 5.11
C ARG A 16 2.83 -6.79 5.62
N LEU A 17 3.38 -5.89 4.82
CA LEU A 17 4.47 -5.01 5.27
C LEU A 17 4.08 -4.15 6.48
N VAL A 18 2.86 -3.60 6.48
CA VAL A 18 2.36 -2.81 7.61
C VAL A 18 2.06 -3.67 8.84
N LYS A 19 1.35 -4.79 8.67
CA LYS A 19 0.88 -5.61 9.81
C LYS A 19 1.91 -6.59 10.36
N GLU A 20 2.67 -7.25 9.49
CA GLU A 20 3.61 -8.31 9.88
C GLU A 20 4.98 -7.75 10.24
N ARG A 21 5.43 -6.67 9.58
CA ARG A 21 6.77 -6.09 9.79
C ARG A 21 6.75 -4.79 10.59
N GLY A 22 5.57 -4.26 10.96
CA GLY A 22 5.44 -3.02 11.72
C GLY A 22 5.93 -1.78 10.96
N VAL A 23 6.03 -1.86 9.63
CA VAL A 23 6.52 -0.74 8.81
C VAL A 23 5.44 0.33 8.74
N ALA A 24 5.85 1.60 8.86
CA ALA A 24 4.93 2.73 8.79
C ALA A 24 4.19 2.76 7.44
N VAL A 25 2.88 3.02 7.48
CA VAL A 25 2.01 3.13 6.29
C VAL A 25 2.58 4.10 5.25
N ARG A 26 3.21 5.19 5.71
CA ARG A 26 3.88 6.17 4.84
C ARG A 26 5.03 5.59 4.04
N GLN A 27 5.86 4.76 4.67
CA GLN A 27 7.01 4.13 4.03
C GLN A 27 6.52 3.15 2.96
N VAL A 28 5.58 2.27 3.32
CA VAL A 28 4.98 1.31 2.39
C VAL A 28 4.27 2.02 1.22
N ALA A 29 3.58 3.13 1.49
CA ALA A 29 2.96 3.92 0.44
C ALA A 29 4.00 4.53 -0.53
N ALA A 30 5.12 5.04 -0.01
CA ALA A 30 6.20 5.58 -0.84
C ALA A 30 6.89 4.49 -1.68
N ASP A 31 7.23 3.36 -1.07
CA ASP A 31 7.89 2.23 -1.73
C ASP A 31 7.02 1.64 -2.86
N LEU A 32 5.69 1.72 -2.70
CA LEU A 32 4.71 1.20 -3.65
C LEU A 32 4.15 2.28 -4.61
N GLY A 33 4.59 3.53 -4.51
CA GLY A 33 4.06 4.63 -5.32
C GLY A 33 2.56 4.92 -5.08
N LEU A 34 2.05 4.57 -3.91
CA LEU A 34 0.66 4.76 -3.49
C LEU A 34 0.49 6.04 -2.67
N ARG A 35 -0.74 6.56 -2.66
CA ARG A 35 -1.15 7.54 -1.65
C ARG A 35 -1.48 6.80 -0.35
N GLU A 36 -1.07 7.33 0.81
CA GLU A 36 -1.33 6.71 2.12
C GLU A 36 -2.82 6.35 2.35
N ASN A 37 -3.74 7.18 1.83
CA ASN A 37 -5.18 6.96 1.96
C ASN A 37 -5.67 5.66 1.31
N VAL A 38 -4.89 5.07 0.40
CA VAL A 38 -5.18 3.78 -0.24
C VAL A 38 -4.94 2.62 0.72
N LEU A 39 -4.04 2.77 1.69
CA LEU A 39 -3.71 1.75 2.70
C LEU A 39 -4.44 1.93 4.03
N ARG A 40 -5.13 3.07 4.21
CA ARG A 40 -5.92 3.40 5.41
C ARG A 40 -7.41 3.07 5.29
N LYS A 41 -7.87 2.61 4.13
CA LYS A 41 -9.26 2.18 3.86
C LYS A 41 -9.33 0.67 3.74
#